data_AF-A0A7C3ME67-F1
#
_entry.id   AF-A0A7C3ME67-F1
#
_cell.length_a   1.000
_cell.length_b   1.000
_cell.length_c   1.000
_cell.angle_alpha   90.00
_cell.angle_beta   90.00
_cell.angle_gamma   90.00
#
_symmetry.space_group_name_H-M   'P 1'
#
loop_
_entity.id
_entity.type
_entity.pdbx_description
1 polymer ?
#
loop_
_entity_poly.entity_id
_entity_poly.type
_entity_poly.pdbx_seq_one_letter_code
_entity_poly.pdbx_strand_id
1 'polypeptide(L)'
;MKKFLIILSSALALWSGACFAGQTAQARFYCLSVHLDRGEGGASGWQTLDLTTLQDYGAINGELAPLFETYTHWSWFELYDELWELTYYGSLNVNKPAYKDANGNGFDDFYEVSQAVSATSSGVWQFEGSPTYTLSASWNRAAGSSVGTCVLNLSGYGSFTHTFRLLEYTGPLAYTPHLTTVTGRVDLVRTGNPEELFGGQVVFVKSPTNRFNLLELQPGAWTNASGQTLVYTNDFFTRESPWVTNYCGYVEFDDGDPNTPDDADYYLWVLSIDDMNDSDADGVPDFSDDPVILPPRRPVLQLAKGMTNLLLQIGGDVGRLHQILEATSINATVWTTNRSLVLTNDPQTVSLPIPPSPRFWRVRAF
;
A
#
# COMPACT_ATOMS: atom_id res chain seq x y z
N MET A 1 18.00 62.48 -3.43
CA MET A 1 17.44 61.41 -2.57
C MET A 1 16.56 60.51 -3.42
N LYS A 2 16.75 59.19 -3.26
CA LYS A 2 15.91 58.06 -3.70
C LYS A 2 15.78 57.79 -5.21
N LYS A 3 16.71 56.93 -5.66
CA LYS A 3 16.54 55.95 -6.75
C LYS A 3 15.52 54.89 -6.29
N PHE A 4 14.68 54.36 -7.18
CA PHE A 4 14.03 53.06 -6.98
C PHE A 4 14.19 52.20 -8.24
N LEU A 5 14.83 51.05 -8.02
CA LEU A 5 15.07 49.94 -8.93
C LEU A 5 13.75 49.30 -9.38
N ILE A 6 13.65 48.93 -10.65
CA ILE A 6 12.62 48.02 -11.16
C ILE A 6 13.34 46.92 -11.97
N ILE A 7 12.97 45.68 -11.64
CA ILE A 7 13.18 44.36 -12.30
C ILE A 7 14.55 43.67 -12.14
N LEU A 8 14.61 42.79 -11.13
CA LEU A 8 15.36 41.53 -11.20
C LEU A 8 14.34 40.40 -11.11
N SER A 9 14.05 39.73 -12.21
CA SER A 9 13.13 38.58 -12.25
C SER A 9 13.58 37.61 -13.34
N SER A 10 14.67 36.89 -13.10
CA SER A 10 15.06 35.77 -13.96
C SER A 10 16.21 34.99 -13.32
N ALA A 11 15.85 34.02 -12.47
CA ALA A 11 16.63 32.81 -12.21
C ALA A 11 15.81 31.82 -11.37
N LEU A 12 14.60 31.47 -11.82
CA LEU A 12 14.04 30.16 -11.49
C LEU A 12 14.58 29.23 -12.57
N ALA A 13 15.69 28.58 -12.25
CA ALA A 13 16.12 27.40 -12.97
C ALA A 13 14.96 26.40 -12.87
N LEU A 14 14.23 26.25 -13.97
CA LEU A 14 13.32 25.14 -14.18
C LEU A 14 14.17 23.88 -14.16
N TRP A 15 14.32 23.28 -12.98
CA TRP A 15 14.57 21.86 -12.87
C TRP A 15 13.39 21.19 -13.57
N SER A 16 13.61 20.82 -14.83
CA SER A 16 12.86 19.76 -15.49
C SER A 16 13.33 18.45 -14.88
N GLY A 17 13.04 18.27 -13.58
CA GLY A 17 12.93 16.92 -13.05
C GLY A 17 11.86 16.26 -13.91
N ALA A 18 12.23 15.18 -14.60
CA ALA A 18 11.24 14.31 -15.22
C ALA A 18 10.26 13.94 -14.11
N CYS A 19 9.10 14.60 -14.09
CA CYS A 19 8.00 14.20 -13.24
C CYS A 19 7.48 12.94 -13.92
N PHE A 20 7.89 11.80 -13.40
CA PHE A 20 7.30 10.52 -13.79
C PHE A 20 5.81 10.58 -13.45
N ALA A 21 4.98 10.07 -14.36
CA ALA A 21 3.54 10.10 -14.16
C ALA A 21 3.19 9.27 -12.92
N GLY A 22 2.30 9.82 -12.08
CA GLY A 22 1.74 9.05 -10.98
C GLY A 22 0.95 7.85 -11.52
N GLN A 23 1.15 6.69 -10.92
CA GLN A 23 0.49 5.44 -11.23
C GLN A 23 -0.34 4.96 -10.04
N THR A 24 -1.10 3.90 -10.23
CA THR A 24 -1.97 3.34 -9.19
C THR A 24 -1.93 1.83 -9.23
N ALA A 25 -1.56 1.23 -8.10
CA ALA A 25 -1.63 -0.20 -7.83
C ALA A 25 -2.78 -0.47 -6.84
N GLN A 26 -3.15 -1.74 -6.69
CA GLN A 26 -4.08 -2.15 -5.64
C GLN A 26 -3.30 -2.64 -4.43
N ALA A 27 -3.64 -2.09 -3.26
CA ALA A 27 -3.07 -2.49 -2.00
C ALA A 27 -4.09 -3.30 -1.18
N ARG A 28 -3.59 -4.31 -0.50
CA ARG A 28 -4.31 -5.09 0.50
C ARG A 28 -3.47 -5.16 1.77
N PHE A 29 -4.10 -4.88 2.89
CA PHE A 29 -3.44 -4.71 4.17
C PHE A 29 -4.20 -5.44 5.24
N TYR A 30 -3.59 -6.40 5.93
CA TYR A 30 -4.29 -7.17 6.95
C TYR A 30 -3.43 -7.46 8.17
N CYS A 31 -4.07 -7.44 9.35
CA CYS A 31 -3.40 -7.74 10.62
C CYS A 31 -3.23 -9.24 10.77
N LEU A 32 -2.07 -9.68 11.27
CA LEU A 32 -1.87 -11.08 11.64
C LEU A 32 -2.56 -11.44 12.95
N SER A 33 -2.81 -10.46 13.82
CA SER A 33 -3.63 -10.64 15.01
C SER A 33 -5.10 -10.81 14.64
N VAL A 34 -5.82 -11.59 15.45
CA VAL A 34 -7.27 -11.77 15.32
C VAL A 34 -7.95 -11.18 16.52
N HIS A 35 -8.96 -10.33 16.31
CA HIS A 35 -9.77 -9.82 17.40
C HIS A 35 -10.86 -10.82 17.75
N LEU A 36 -10.93 -11.27 19.00
CA LEU A 36 -12.00 -12.09 19.54
C LEU A 36 -12.80 -11.27 20.55
N ASP A 37 -14.10 -11.13 20.30
CA ASP A 37 -15.03 -10.65 21.31
C ASP A 37 -15.04 -11.59 22.52
N ARG A 38 -15.60 -11.10 23.62
CA ARG A 38 -15.97 -11.91 24.78
C ARG A 38 -16.63 -13.22 24.36
N GLY A 39 -16.06 -14.33 24.81
CA GLY A 39 -16.58 -15.67 24.59
C GLY A 39 -17.61 -16.03 25.64
N GLU A 40 -18.76 -16.51 25.21
CA GLU A 40 -19.83 -16.97 26.10
C GLU A 40 -19.82 -18.50 26.22
N GLY A 41 -19.95 -19.03 27.44
CA GLY A 41 -20.15 -20.47 27.66
C GLY A 41 -19.56 -21.00 28.97
N GLY A 42 -18.58 -21.89 28.83
CA GLY A 42 -17.90 -22.57 29.95
C GLY A 42 -18.53 -23.89 30.38
N ALA A 43 -18.18 -24.33 31.59
CA ALA A 43 -18.59 -25.62 32.15
C ALA A 43 -20.07 -25.65 32.53
N SER A 44 -20.58 -24.52 33.02
CA SER A 44 -21.95 -24.38 33.53
C SER A 44 -22.81 -23.41 32.73
N GLY A 45 -22.22 -22.70 31.75
CA GLY A 45 -22.92 -21.69 30.95
C GLY A 45 -23.02 -20.32 31.62
N TRP A 46 -22.32 -20.11 32.74
CA TRP A 46 -22.27 -18.87 33.51
C TRP A 46 -20.89 -18.24 33.48
N GLN A 47 -20.06 -18.62 32.49
CA GLN A 47 -18.70 -18.13 32.37
C GLN A 47 -18.51 -17.37 31.08
N THR A 48 -17.71 -16.31 31.17
CA THR A 48 -17.21 -15.57 30.03
C THR A 48 -15.70 -15.72 29.94
N LEU A 49 -15.16 -15.65 28.72
CA LEU A 49 -13.72 -15.69 28.44
C LEU A 49 -13.34 -14.48 27.59
N ASP A 50 -12.59 -13.56 28.16
CA ASP A 50 -12.04 -12.41 27.47
C ASP A 50 -10.55 -12.66 27.17
N LEU A 51 -10.08 -12.23 26.01
CA LEU A 51 -8.68 -12.35 25.59
C LEU A 51 -7.98 -11.00 25.66
N THR A 52 -6.71 -11.02 26.01
CA THR A 52 -5.91 -9.79 26.07
C THR A 52 -4.42 -10.07 25.91
N THR A 53 -3.72 -9.13 25.30
CA THR A 53 -2.24 -9.07 25.27
C THR A 53 -1.69 -7.98 26.16
N LEU A 54 -2.57 -7.17 26.77
CA LEU A 54 -2.23 -6.13 27.72
C LEU A 54 -1.76 -6.74 29.04
N GLN A 55 -0.80 -6.11 29.71
CA GLN A 55 -0.25 -6.55 30.98
C GLN A 55 -1.15 -6.19 32.17
N ASP A 56 -1.96 -5.14 32.02
CA ASP A 56 -2.86 -4.66 33.06
C ASP A 56 -4.11 -5.54 33.18
N TYR A 57 -4.22 -6.30 34.27
CA TYR A 57 -5.45 -7.04 34.57
C TYR A 57 -6.67 -6.12 34.60
N GLY A 58 -7.74 -6.52 33.93
CA GLY A 58 -8.97 -5.76 33.69
C GLY A 58 -8.96 -4.96 32.39
N ALA A 59 -7.84 -4.87 31.68
CA ALA A 59 -7.76 -4.27 30.36
C ALA A 59 -7.88 -5.35 29.28
N ILE A 60 -8.97 -5.31 28.50
CA ILE A 60 -9.30 -6.29 27.47
C ILE A 60 -9.25 -5.63 26.10
N ASN A 61 -8.34 -6.07 25.23
CA ASN A 61 -8.28 -5.64 23.83
C ASN A 61 -8.77 -6.73 22.84
N GLY A 62 -9.12 -7.92 23.33
CA GLY A 62 -9.60 -9.03 22.51
C GLY A 62 -8.54 -9.63 21.59
N GLU A 63 -7.26 -9.27 21.76
CA GLU A 63 -6.23 -9.66 20.82
C GLU A 63 -5.81 -11.12 21.00
N LEU A 64 -5.85 -11.88 19.91
CA LEU A 64 -5.08 -13.09 19.72
C LEU A 64 -3.90 -12.77 18.80
N ALA A 65 -2.74 -12.51 19.40
CA ALA A 65 -1.54 -12.03 18.71
C ALA A 65 -0.79 -13.16 17.99
N PRO A 66 -0.07 -12.87 16.89
CA PRO A 66 0.76 -13.86 16.23
C PRO A 66 1.92 -14.32 17.13
N LEU A 67 2.29 -15.57 16.98
CA LEU A 67 3.45 -16.22 17.59
C LEU A 67 4.21 -17.00 16.49
N PHE A 68 5.54 -16.90 16.49
CA PHE A 68 6.38 -17.53 15.46
C PHE A 68 7.17 -18.72 16.03
N GLU A 69 6.48 -19.56 16.82
CA GLU A 69 7.07 -20.71 17.50
C GLU A 69 6.28 -22.00 17.23
N THR A 70 6.05 -22.81 18.26
CA THR A 70 5.30 -24.08 18.17
C THR A 70 3.82 -23.84 17.83
N TYR A 71 3.28 -22.70 18.26
CA TYR A 71 1.92 -22.26 17.94
C TYR A 71 1.99 -20.98 17.13
N THR A 72 0.98 -20.74 16.30
CA THR A 72 0.92 -19.53 15.48
C THR A 72 0.39 -18.30 16.20
N HIS A 73 -0.28 -18.46 17.34
CA HIS A 73 -0.91 -17.36 18.07
C HIS A 73 -0.91 -17.61 19.58
N TRP A 74 -1.04 -16.53 20.35
CA TRP A 74 -1.12 -16.54 21.81
C TRP A 74 -1.98 -15.40 22.35
N SER A 75 -2.46 -15.56 23.58
CA SER A 75 -3.12 -14.49 24.36
C SER A 75 -3.12 -14.84 25.86
N TRP A 76 -3.16 -13.82 26.72
CA TRP A 76 -3.67 -13.99 28.08
C TRP A 76 -5.20 -14.06 28.04
N PHE A 77 -5.81 -14.58 29.09
CA PHE A 77 -7.25 -14.57 29.21
C PHE A 77 -7.72 -14.23 30.62
N GLU A 78 -8.90 -13.63 30.67
CA GLU A 78 -9.70 -13.48 31.87
C GLU A 78 -10.95 -14.35 31.76
N LEU A 79 -11.09 -15.25 32.71
CA LEU A 79 -12.29 -16.06 32.85
C LEU A 79 -13.10 -15.52 34.02
N TYR A 80 -14.26 -14.96 33.72
CA TYR A 80 -15.20 -14.49 34.74
C TYR A 80 -16.30 -15.53 34.95
N ASP A 81 -16.50 -15.96 36.19
CA ASP A 81 -17.61 -16.82 36.60
C ASP A 81 -18.69 -15.97 37.29
N GLU A 82 -19.82 -15.79 36.61
CA GLU A 82 -20.92 -14.96 37.08
C GLU A 82 -21.64 -15.55 38.30
N LEU A 83 -21.58 -16.87 38.49
CA LEU A 83 -22.26 -17.53 39.61
C LEU A 83 -21.53 -17.25 40.93
N TRP A 84 -20.20 -17.19 40.88
CA TRP A 84 -19.36 -16.96 42.05
C TRP A 84 -18.79 -15.54 42.13
N GLU A 85 -19.00 -14.74 41.09
CA GLU A 85 -18.44 -13.39 40.92
C GLU A 85 -16.90 -13.40 41.07
N LEU A 86 -16.24 -14.39 40.49
CA LEU A 86 -14.79 -14.58 40.56
C LEU A 86 -14.15 -14.51 39.16
N THR A 87 -12.98 -13.86 39.09
CA THR A 87 -12.14 -13.83 37.89
C THR A 87 -10.92 -14.73 38.09
N TYR A 88 -10.63 -15.53 37.07
CA TYR A 88 -9.46 -16.38 36.99
C TYR A 88 -8.61 -15.98 35.78
N TYR A 89 -7.29 -16.02 35.93
CA TYR A 89 -6.34 -15.60 34.90
C TYR A 89 -5.55 -16.78 34.37
N GLY A 90 -5.15 -16.68 33.12
CA GLY A 90 -4.34 -17.69 32.47
C GLY A 90 -3.88 -17.27 31.08
N SER A 91 -3.30 -18.21 30.35
CA SER A 91 -2.90 -18.02 28.97
C SER A 91 -3.31 -19.17 28.08
N LEU A 92 -3.41 -18.87 26.80
CA LEU A 92 -3.58 -19.86 25.76
C LEU A 92 -2.62 -19.59 24.60
N ASN A 93 -2.21 -20.68 23.97
CA ASN A 93 -1.51 -20.69 22.69
C ASN A 93 -2.31 -21.54 21.73
N VAL A 94 -2.58 -21.06 20.53
CA VAL A 94 -3.45 -21.75 19.57
C VAL A 94 -2.93 -21.60 18.15
N ASN A 95 -3.09 -22.66 17.37
CA ASN A 95 -2.87 -22.58 15.94
C ASN A 95 -4.08 -21.92 15.27
N LYS A 96 -3.86 -21.02 14.31
CA LYS A 96 -4.89 -20.74 13.30
C LYS A 96 -5.08 -21.98 12.42
N PRO A 97 -6.17 -22.05 11.63
CA PRO A 97 -6.30 -23.06 10.59
C PRO A 97 -5.02 -23.18 9.72
N ALA A 98 -4.77 -24.39 9.24
CA ALA A 98 -3.64 -24.65 8.35
C ALA A 98 -3.72 -23.76 7.10
N TYR A 99 -2.56 -23.32 6.62
CA TYR A 99 -2.46 -22.49 5.43
C TYR A 99 -3.22 -23.12 4.27
N LYS A 100 -4.01 -22.29 3.61
CA LYS A 100 -4.73 -22.63 2.40
C LYS A 100 -4.74 -21.42 1.49
N ASP A 101 -4.50 -21.64 0.22
CA ASP A 101 -4.59 -20.62 -0.83
C ASP A 101 -5.43 -21.23 -1.95
N ALA A 102 -6.75 -21.13 -1.82
CA ALA A 102 -7.67 -21.77 -2.75
C ALA A 102 -7.80 -21.01 -4.08
N ASN A 103 -7.54 -19.71 -4.07
CA ASN A 103 -7.64 -18.85 -5.24
C ASN A 103 -6.29 -18.66 -5.97
N GLY A 104 -5.19 -19.16 -5.40
CA GLY A 104 -3.85 -19.16 -5.99
C GLY A 104 -3.16 -17.79 -5.95
N ASN A 105 -3.62 -16.88 -5.10
CA ASN A 105 -3.08 -15.51 -5.02
C ASN A 105 -1.91 -15.36 -4.04
N GLY A 106 -1.48 -16.46 -3.40
CA GLY A 106 -0.35 -16.52 -2.48
C GLY A 106 -0.69 -16.14 -1.04
N PHE A 107 -1.91 -15.69 -0.76
CA PHE A 107 -2.33 -15.34 0.58
C PHE A 107 -3.00 -16.50 1.27
N ASP A 108 -2.93 -16.48 2.60
CA ASP A 108 -3.66 -17.44 3.40
C ASP A 108 -5.14 -17.06 3.44
N ASP A 109 -5.99 -17.93 2.86
CA ASP A 109 -7.46 -17.88 2.86
C ASP A 109 -8.03 -17.49 4.23
N PHE A 110 -7.35 -17.86 5.34
CA PHE A 110 -7.79 -17.51 6.68
C PHE A 110 -7.97 -16.00 6.86
N TYR A 111 -7.01 -15.20 6.40
CA TYR A 111 -7.02 -13.74 6.51
C TYR A 111 -7.77 -13.05 5.36
N GLU A 112 -8.19 -13.80 4.34
CA GLU A 112 -8.93 -13.26 3.21
C GLU A 112 -10.42 -13.15 3.48
N VAL A 113 -10.92 -11.91 3.60
CA VAL A 113 -12.35 -11.68 3.81
C VAL A 113 -13.19 -12.28 2.67
N SER A 114 -12.65 -12.28 1.44
CA SER A 114 -13.29 -12.87 0.27
C SER A 114 -13.42 -14.41 0.33
N GLN A 115 -12.61 -15.09 1.14
CA GLN A 115 -12.63 -16.55 1.28
C GLN A 115 -13.44 -16.98 2.51
N ALA A 116 -14.03 -18.17 2.43
CA ALA A 116 -14.71 -18.78 3.57
C ALA A 116 -13.73 -19.61 4.40
N VAL A 117 -13.95 -19.65 5.71
CA VAL A 117 -13.22 -20.50 6.65
C VAL A 117 -14.19 -21.50 7.26
N SER A 118 -13.85 -22.77 7.20
CA SER A 118 -14.52 -23.84 7.96
C SER A 118 -13.46 -24.87 8.32
N ALA A 119 -12.90 -24.74 9.52
CA ALA A 119 -11.72 -25.49 9.90
C ALA A 119 -11.63 -25.65 11.42
N THR A 120 -10.82 -26.62 11.83
CA THR A 120 -10.45 -26.83 13.23
C THR A 120 -8.95 -26.68 13.40
N SER A 121 -8.54 -26.26 14.59
CA SER A 121 -7.14 -26.21 14.99
C SER A 121 -6.98 -26.61 16.45
N SER A 122 -5.74 -26.66 16.93
CA SER A 122 -5.41 -27.09 18.28
C SER A 122 -4.40 -26.15 18.92
N GLY A 123 -4.38 -26.20 20.24
CA GLY A 123 -3.55 -25.37 21.08
C GLY A 123 -3.35 -25.98 22.46
N VAL A 124 -2.88 -25.14 23.37
CA VAL A 124 -2.83 -25.40 24.79
C VAL A 124 -3.33 -24.21 25.58
N TRP A 125 -3.76 -24.45 26.81
CA TRP A 125 -4.16 -23.40 27.74
C TRP A 125 -3.76 -23.78 29.17
N GLN A 126 -3.68 -22.81 30.04
CA GLN A 126 -3.45 -23.01 31.46
C GLN A 126 -3.97 -21.83 32.28
N PHE A 127 -4.43 -22.10 33.50
CA PHE A 127 -4.50 -21.06 34.53
C PHE A 127 -3.11 -20.75 35.08
N GLU A 128 -2.96 -19.57 35.66
CA GLU A 128 -1.74 -19.22 36.38
C GLU A 128 -1.40 -20.24 37.48
N GLY A 129 -0.14 -20.65 37.54
CA GLY A 129 0.35 -21.64 38.51
C GLY A 129 -0.21 -23.06 38.32
N SER A 130 -0.94 -23.34 37.24
CA SER A 130 -1.53 -24.65 36.96
C SER A 130 -0.79 -25.41 35.85
N PRO A 131 -0.98 -26.74 35.73
CA PRO A 131 -0.48 -27.50 34.59
C PRO A 131 -1.08 -27.02 33.26
N THR A 132 -0.39 -27.30 32.17
CA THR A 132 -0.87 -27.05 30.81
C THR A 132 -1.85 -28.13 30.36
N TYR A 133 -2.95 -27.71 29.74
CA TYR A 133 -4.02 -28.55 29.20
C TYR A 133 -4.17 -28.34 27.69
N THR A 134 -4.92 -29.22 27.03
CA THR A 134 -5.17 -29.13 25.58
C THR A 134 -6.31 -28.16 25.26
N LEU A 135 -6.16 -27.44 24.16
CA LEU A 135 -7.20 -26.58 23.59
C LEU A 135 -7.53 -27.09 22.18
N SER A 136 -8.81 -27.08 21.83
CA SER A 136 -9.24 -27.22 20.43
C SER A 136 -10.07 -26.00 20.03
N ALA A 137 -9.93 -25.57 18.78
CA ALA A 137 -10.63 -24.41 18.25
C ALA A 137 -11.38 -24.80 16.97
N SER A 138 -12.61 -24.32 16.83
CA SER A 138 -13.41 -24.44 15.60
C SER A 138 -13.67 -23.05 15.04
N TRP A 139 -13.34 -22.85 13.77
CA TRP A 139 -13.42 -21.57 13.07
C TRP A 139 -14.42 -21.67 11.94
N ASN A 140 -15.38 -20.74 11.92
CA ASN A 140 -16.35 -20.62 10.84
C ASN A 140 -16.54 -19.16 10.43
N ARG A 141 -16.33 -18.85 9.15
CA ARG A 141 -16.55 -17.52 8.57
C ARG A 141 -17.03 -17.68 7.13
N ALA A 142 -18.11 -17.01 6.79
CA ALA A 142 -18.60 -16.99 5.42
C ALA A 142 -17.71 -16.10 4.53
N ALA A 143 -17.59 -16.47 3.25
CA ALA A 143 -16.94 -15.63 2.24
C ALA A 143 -17.63 -14.27 2.14
N GLY A 144 -16.85 -13.20 2.06
CA GLY A 144 -17.32 -11.82 2.05
C GLY A 144 -17.64 -11.22 3.43
N SER A 145 -17.48 -11.99 4.52
CA SER A 145 -17.66 -11.51 5.90
C SER A 145 -16.30 -11.36 6.58
N SER A 146 -16.04 -10.19 7.16
CA SER A 146 -14.90 -9.94 8.05
C SER A 146 -15.12 -10.50 9.46
N VAL A 147 -16.33 -10.97 9.76
CA VAL A 147 -16.76 -11.50 11.05
C VAL A 147 -17.10 -12.98 10.93
N GLY A 148 -16.62 -13.77 11.89
CA GLY A 148 -16.92 -15.20 12.01
C GLY A 148 -17.13 -15.65 13.46
N THR A 149 -17.30 -16.95 13.64
CA THR A 149 -17.44 -17.60 14.95
C THR A 149 -16.22 -18.47 15.22
N CYS A 150 -15.64 -18.31 16.41
CA CYS A 150 -14.59 -19.17 16.94
C CYS A 150 -15.11 -19.87 18.20
N VAL A 151 -15.07 -21.19 18.27
CA VAL A 151 -15.38 -21.94 19.49
C VAL A 151 -14.09 -22.48 20.08
N LEU A 152 -13.69 -21.97 21.23
CA LEU A 152 -12.53 -22.46 21.99
C LEU A 152 -13.02 -23.49 23.02
N ASN A 153 -12.60 -24.74 22.88
CA ASN A 153 -12.84 -25.80 23.85
C ASN A 153 -11.58 -26.01 24.69
N LEU A 154 -11.68 -25.62 25.96
CA LEU A 154 -10.65 -25.74 26.98
C LEU A 154 -10.82 -27.08 27.67
N SER A 155 -9.93 -28.04 27.39
CA SER A 155 -10.09 -29.41 27.89
C SER A 155 -10.11 -29.45 29.42
N GLY A 156 -11.12 -30.09 30.00
CA GLY A 156 -11.32 -30.15 31.45
C GLY A 156 -12.07 -28.95 32.04
N TYR A 157 -12.43 -27.96 31.22
CA TYR A 157 -13.23 -26.81 31.65
C TYR A 157 -14.54 -26.70 30.88
N GLY A 158 -14.52 -26.35 29.59
CA GLY A 158 -15.73 -26.10 28.83
C GLY A 158 -15.46 -25.51 27.45
N SER A 159 -16.53 -25.08 26.76
CA SER A 159 -16.43 -24.41 25.46
C SER A 159 -16.91 -22.97 25.54
N PHE A 160 -16.21 -22.07 24.87
CA PHE A 160 -16.53 -20.65 24.78
C PHE A 160 -16.73 -20.28 23.32
N THR A 161 -17.86 -19.65 23.02
CA THR A 161 -18.19 -19.20 21.67
C THR A 161 -17.90 -17.72 21.55
N HIS A 162 -16.90 -17.39 20.74
CA HIS A 162 -16.48 -16.03 20.42
C HIS A 162 -16.98 -15.64 19.04
N THR A 163 -17.27 -14.35 18.88
CA THR A 163 -17.25 -13.72 17.56
C THR A 163 -15.81 -13.27 17.30
N PHE A 164 -15.24 -13.60 16.15
CA PHE A 164 -13.92 -13.12 15.76
C PHE A 164 -14.01 -12.18 14.57
N ARG A 165 -13.09 -11.23 14.47
CA ARG A 165 -12.99 -10.26 13.38
C ARG A 165 -11.59 -10.27 12.77
N LEU A 166 -11.56 -10.19 11.45
CA LEU A 166 -10.36 -9.87 10.71
C LEU A 166 -10.27 -8.36 10.51
N LEU A 167 -9.05 -7.85 10.63
CA LEU A 167 -8.72 -6.47 10.28
C LEU A 167 -8.08 -6.51 8.89
N GLU A 168 -8.90 -6.38 7.84
CA GLU A 168 -8.45 -6.28 6.46
C GLU A 168 -8.90 -4.95 5.86
N TYR A 169 -7.97 -4.27 5.22
CA TYR A 169 -8.19 -3.06 4.44
C TYR A 169 -7.75 -3.29 3.01
N THR A 170 -8.47 -2.68 2.07
CA THR A 170 -8.14 -2.70 0.65
C THR A 170 -8.30 -1.31 0.07
N GLY A 171 -7.53 -0.99 -0.97
CA GLY A 171 -7.65 0.30 -1.63
C GLY A 171 -6.46 0.63 -2.53
N PRO A 172 -6.49 1.78 -3.20
CA PRO A 172 -5.41 2.17 -4.08
C PRO A 172 -4.12 2.52 -3.30
N LEU A 173 -3.00 2.19 -3.94
CA LEU A 173 -1.70 2.81 -3.70
C LEU A 173 -1.40 3.71 -4.89
N ALA A 174 -1.45 5.02 -4.69
CA ALA A 174 -0.97 5.98 -5.69
C ALA A 174 0.54 6.16 -5.51
N TYR A 175 1.34 5.97 -6.55
CA TYR A 175 2.80 6.01 -6.45
C TYR A 175 3.47 6.69 -7.64
N THR A 176 4.74 7.05 -7.46
CA THR A 176 5.64 7.56 -8.49
C THR A 176 6.95 6.77 -8.42
N PRO A 177 7.28 5.97 -9.45
CA PRO A 177 8.54 5.25 -9.48
C PRO A 177 9.69 6.19 -9.79
N HIS A 178 10.83 5.95 -9.16
CA HIS A 178 12.12 6.56 -9.45
C HIS A 178 13.17 5.47 -9.67
N LEU A 179 14.38 5.85 -10.08
CA LEU A 179 15.47 4.90 -10.34
C LEU A 179 15.90 4.10 -9.11
N THR A 180 15.86 4.71 -7.92
CA THR A 180 16.34 4.10 -6.67
C THR A 180 15.27 4.00 -5.59
N THR A 181 14.11 4.62 -5.80
CA THR A 181 13.04 4.69 -4.81
C THR A 181 11.68 4.62 -5.49
N VAL A 182 10.66 4.37 -4.68
CA VAL A 182 9.25 4.54 -5.03
C VAL A 182 8.64 5.38 -3.92
N THR A 183 7.94 6.45 -4.27
CA THR A 183 7.21 7.26 -3.29
C THR A 183 5.73 7.15 -3.59
N GLY A 184 4.89 7.09 -2.56
CA GLY A 184 3.46 6.93 -2.76
C GLY A 184 2.64 7.18 -1.52
N ARG A 185 1.33 6.96 -1.66
CA ARG A 185 0.35 7.07 -0.60
C ARG A 185 -0.66 5.94 -0.71
N VAL A 186 -0.87 5.23 0.39
CA VAL A 186 -1.96 4.26 0.51
C VAL A 186 -3.22 4.99 0.99
N ASP A 187 -4.34 4.63 0.39
CA ASP A 187 -5.69 5.08 0.76
C ASP A 187 -6.57 3.85 0.91
N LEU A 188 -6.63 3.30 2.11
CA LEU A 188 -7.24 2.00 2.37
C LEU A 188 -8.57 2.16 3.11
N VAL A 189 -9.46 1.23 2.83
CA VAL A 189 -10.81 1.14 3.41
C VAL A 189 -10.98 -0.26 3.97
N ARG A 190 -11.52 -0.37 5.19
CA ARG A 190 -11.74 -1.67 5.82
C ARG A 190 -12.76 -2.47 5.01
N THR A 191 -12.43 -3.72 4.70
CA THR A 191 -13.33 -4.61 3.97
C THR A 191 -14.57 -4.87 4.79
N GLY A 192 -15.73 -4.49 4.24
CA GLY A 192 -17.03 -4.60 4.92
C GLY A 192 -17.40 -3.40 5.80
N ASN A 193 -16.52 -2.41 6.01
CA ASN A 193 -16.84 -1.17 6.71
C ASN A 193 -16.20 0.06 6.03
N PRO A 194 -16.93 0.78 5.15
CA PRO A 194 -16.37 1.89 4.38
C PRO A 194 -16.04 3.15 5.20
N GLU A 195 -16.50 3.25 6.43
CA GLU A 195 -16.21 4.38 7.33
C GLU A 195 -14.85 4.22 8.02
N GLU A 196 -14.30 3.00 8.06
CA GLU A 196 -13.00 2.73 8.63
C GLU A 196 -11.91 2.89 7.56
N LEU A 197 -11.33 4.09 7.53
CA LEU A 197 -10.23 4.46 6.66
C LEU A 197 -8.88 4.24 7.36
N PHE A 198 -7.87 3.92 6.56
CA PHE A 198 -6.50 3.79 7.02
C PHE A 198 -5.55 4.20 5.90
N GLY A 199 -4.57 5.06 6.17
CA GLY A 199 -3.61 5.38 5.14
C GLY A 199 -2.60 6.46 5.48
N GLY A 200 -1.65 6.64 4.56
CA GLY A 200 -0.53 7.54 4.76
C GLY A 200 0.52 7.39 3.67
N GLN A 201 1.60 8.15 3.80
CA GLN A 201 2.70 8.11 2.84
C GLN A 201 3.49 6.81 3.01
N VAL A 202 4.07 6.35 1.91
CA VAL A 202 5.01 5.23 1.86
C VAL A 202 6.21 5.61 1.01
N VAL A 203 7.38 5.12 1.42
CA VAL A 203 8.61 5.25 0.65
C VAL A 203 9.28 3.89 0.64
N PHE A 204 9.61 3.41 -0.55
CA PHE A 204 10.36 2.17 -0.75
C PHE A 204 11.71 2.51 -1.37
N VAL A 205 12.78 1.91 -0.83
CA VAL A 205 14.12 1.97 -1.42
C VAL A 205 14.36 0.68 -2.19
N LYS A 206 14.77 0.79 -3.46
CA LYS A 206 15.04 -0.38 -4.30
C LYS A 206 16.42 -0.96 -3.96
N SER A 207 16.51 -2.27 -3.80
CA SER A 207 17.79 -2.94 -3.53
C SER A 207 18.79 -2.73 -4.69
N PRO A 208 20.03 -2.29 -4.46
CA PRO A 208 21.01 -2.11 -5.53
C PRO A 208 21.35 -3.38 -6.31
N THR A 209 21.17 -4.55 -5.69
CA THR A 209 21.50 -5.87 -6.28
C THR A 209 20.28 -6.61 -6.82
N ASN A 210 19.06 -6.19 -6.46
CA ASN A 210 17.81 -6.82 -6.88
C ASN A 210 16.64 -5.82 -6.93
N ARG A 211 16.86 -4.67 -7.58
CA ARG A 211 15.95 -3.50 -7.54
C ARG A 211 14.53 -3.75 -8.03
N PHE A 212 14.32 -4.80 -8.84
CA PHE A 212 13.03 -5.17 -9.41
C PHE A 212 12.23 -6.17 -8.55
N ASN A 213 12.86 -6.78 -7.54
CA ASN A 213 12.21 -7.82 -6.75
C ASN A 213 12.41 -7.68 -5.24
N LEU A 214 13.23 -6.73 -4.80
CA LEU A 214 13.49 -6.48 -3.39
C LEU A 214 13.50 -4.96 -3.14
N LEU A 215 12.53 -4.53 -2.34
CA LEU A 215 12.38 -3.16 -1.88
C LEU A 215 12.41 -3.13 -0.35
N GLU A 216 12.90 -2.04 0.21
CA GLU A 216 12.87 -1.79 1.65
C GLU A 216 11.89 -0.64 1.93
N LEU A 217 10.77 -0.95 2.60
CA LEU A 217 9.87 0.04 3.13
C LEU A 217 10.62 0.88 4.17
N GLN A 218 10.56 2.21 4.05
CA GLN A 218 11.17 3.11 5.01
C GLN A 218 10.18 3.43 6.15
N PRO A 219 10.68 3.71 7.37
CA PRO A 219 9.83 4.05 8.50
C PRO A 219 8.92 5.24 8.19
N GLY A 220 7.72 5.21 8.75
CA GLY A 220 6.71 6.24 8.47
C GLY A 220 5.57 6.19 9.47
N ALA A 221 4.49 6.88 9.12
CA ALA A 221 3.30 6.90 9.95
C ALA A 221 2.04 7.02 9.10
N TRP A 222 1.01 6.26 9.47
CA TRP A 222 -0.31 6.30 8.86
C TRP A 222 -1.35 6.76 9.86
N THR A 223 -2.52 7.14 9.35
CA THR A 223 -3.63 7.66 10.15
C THR A 223 -4.86 6.79 9.96
N ASN A 224 -5.55 6.47 11.05
CA ASN A 224 -6.81 5.73 11.03
C ASN A 224 -8.04 6.65 10.91
N ALA A 225 -9.23 6.06 10.86
CA ALA A 225 -10.50 6.77 10.75
C ALA A 225 -10.76 7.76 11.89
N SER A 226 -10.22 7.47 13.08
CA SER A 226 -10.30 8.33 14.27
C SER A 226 -9.29 9.48 14.25
N GLY A 227 -8.44 9.58 13.23
CA GLY A 227 -7.39 10.58 13.15
C GLY A 227 -6.18 10.27 14.04
N GLN A 228 -6.08 9.06 14.58
CA GLN A 228 -4.93 8.61 15.38
C GLN A 228 -3.80 8.22 14.44
N THR A 229 -2.57 8.54 14.86
CA THR A 229 -1.35 8.26 14.09
C THR A 229 -0.68 7.01 14.61
N LEU A 230 -0.38 6.06 13.73
CA LEU A 230 0.36 4.84 14.02
C LEU A 230 1.70 4.89 13.29
N VAL A 231 2.79 4.71 14.02
CA VAL A 231 4.17 4.75 13.49
C VAL A 231 4.63 3.33 13.21
N TYR A 232 5.28 3.12 12.07
CA TYR A 232 5.79 1.81 11.67
C TYR A 232 7.28 1.87 11.29
N THR A 233 7.95 0.73 11.43
CA THR A 233 9.38 0.56 11.19
C THR A 233 9.69 0.19 9.72
N ASN A 234 10.92 -0.18 9.41
CA ASN A 234 11.30 -0.64 8.08
C ASN A 234 11.14 -2.16 7.93
N ASP A 235 10.75 -2.61 6.75
CA ASP A 235 10.76 -4.04 6.39
C ASP A 235 11.00 -4.24 4.88
N PHE A 236 11.30 -5.47 4.48
CA PHE A 236 11.50 -5.86 3.10
C PHE A 236 10.21 -6.31 2.42
N PHE A 237 10.08 -5.87 1.18
CA PHE A 237 9.01 -6.24 0.27
C PHE A 237 9.60 -6.99 -0.91
N THR A 238 9.09 -8.19 -1.15
CA THR A 238 9.58 -9.06 -2.21
C THR A 238 8.53 -9.28 -3.29
N ARG A 239 9.00 -9.31 -4.54
CA ARG A 239 8.23 -9.79 -5.69
C ARG A 239 8.71 -11.18 -6.04
N GLU A 240 7.82 -12.16 -5.99
CA GLU A 240 8.18 -13.56 -6.24
C GLU A 240 7.71 -14.04 -7.61
N SER A 241 8.42 -15.04 -8.15
CA SER A 241 8.15 -15.59 -9.48
C SER A 241 6.72 -16.13 -9.69
N PRO A 242 6.01 -16.69 -8.69
CA PRO A 242 4.62 -17.12 -8.87
C PRO A 242 3.63 -15.95 -8.99
N TRP A 243 3.95 -14.78 -8.43
CA TRP A 243 3.09 -13.60 -8.35
C TRP A 243 3.84 -12.38 -8.87
N VAL A 244 4.10 -12.36 -10.17
CA VAL A 244 4.98 -11.38 -10.83
C VAL A 244 4.48 -9.92 -10.79
N THR A 245 3.22 -9.71 -10.40
CA THR A 245 2.61 -8.39 -10.21
C THR A 245 2.54 -7.99 -8.74
N ASN A 246 2.86 -8.89 -7.81
CA ASN A 246 2.64 -8.70 -6.39
C ASN A 246 3.94 -8.44 -5.63
N TYR A 247 3.93 -7.40 -4.80
CA TYR A 247 4.97 -7.14 -3.80
C TYR A 247 4.35 -7.34 -2.42
N CYS A 248 4.95 -8.20 -1.60
CA CYS A 248 4.46 -8.49 -0.25
C CYS A 248 5.57 -8.33 0.79
N GLY A 249 5.19 -7.88 1.97
CA GLY A 249 6.07 -7.66 3.12
C GLY A 249 5.26 -7.31 4.36
N TYR A 250 5.93 -7.13 5.50
CA TYR A 250 5.25 -6.70 6.72
C TYR A 250 5.26 -5.18 6.88
N VAL A 251 4.29 -4.71 7.65
CA VAL A 251 4.30 -3.38 8.27
C VAL A 251 4.15 -3.63 9.76
N GLU A 252 5.22 -3.33 10.50
CA GLU A 252 5.26 -3.49 11.94
C GLU A 252 5.08 -2.11 12.59
N PHE A 253 3.94 -1.90 13.24
CA PHE A 253 3.68 -0.70 14.02
C PHE A 253 4.36 -0.80 15.39
N ASP A 254 4.76 0.35 15.94
CA ASP A 254 5.20 0.43 17.34
C ASP A 254 4.05 0.05 18.29
N ASP A 255 2.83 0.44 17.92
CA ASP A 255 1.56 0.15 18.60
C ASP A 255 0.41 0.18 17.56
N GLY A 256 -0.33 -0.93 17.48
CA GLY A 256 -1.42 -1.15 16.54
C GLY A 256 -2.78 -0.62 16.99
N ASP A 257 -2.98 -0.39 18.30
CA ASP A 257 -4.15 0.28 18.85
C ASP A 257 -3.74 1.43 19.80
N PRO A 258 -3.73 2.69 19.30
CA PRO A 258 -3.36 3.86 20.10
C PRO A 258 -4.26 4.13 21.31
N ASN A 259 -5.34 3.36 21.52
CA ASN A 259 -6.18 3.44 22.72
C ASN A 259 -5.58 2.68 23.93
N THR A 260 -4.57 1.83 23.70
CA THR A 260 -3.90 0.98 24.69
C THR A 260 -2.37 1.20 24.69
N PRO A 261 -1.89 2.46 24.77
CA PRO A 261 -0.51 2.83 24.41
C PRO A 261 0.59 2.31 25.35
N ASP A 262 0.22 1.70 26.48
CA ASP A 262 1.17 1.20 27.46
C ASP A 262 1.74 -0.19 27.08
N ASP A 263 1.07 -0.92 26.18
CA ASP A 263 1.47 -2.23 25.67
C ASP A 263 1.31 -2.29 24.15
N ALA A 264 2.30 -2.86 23.44
CA ALA A 264 2.20 -3.03 21.99
C ALA A 264 1.22 -4.16 21.64
N ASP A 265 0.12 -3.81 20.99
CA ASP A 265 -0.88 -4.75 20.47
C ASP A 265 -1.13 -4.52 18.97
N TYR A 266 -1.78 -5.47 18.31
CA TYR A 266 -2.14 -5.45 16.88
C TYR A 266 -0.99 -4.99 15.97
N TYR A 267 0.26 -5.28 16.34
CA TYR A 267 1.41 -4.53 15.84
C TYR A 267 1.89 -5.04 14.47
N LEU A 268 1.63 -6.31 14.12
CA LEU A 268 2.17 -6.93 12.92
C LEU A 268 1.11 -7.12 11.82
N TRP A 269 1.36 -6.49 10.68
CA TRP A 269 0.48 -6.52 9.52
C TRP A 269 1.22 -6.97 8.27
N VAL A 270 0.48 -7.49 7.30
CA VAL A 270 0.98 -7.77 5.95
C VAL A 270 0.41 -6.73 5.00
N LEU A 271 1.30 -6.11 4.22
CA LEU A 271 0.93 -5.29 3.07
C LEU A 271 1.29 -6.04 1.79
N SER A 272 0.31 -6.12 0.91
CA SER A 272 0.43 -6.62 -0.44
C SER A 272 0.09 -5.53 -1.43
N ILE A 273 0.88 -5.40 -2.49
CA ILE A 273 0.73 -4.41 -3.55
C ILE A 273 0.68 -5.17 -4.87
N ASP A 274 -0.50 -5.25 -5.47
CA ASP A 274 -0.72 -5.81 -6.80
C ASP A 274 -0.69 -4.69 -7.84
N ASP A 275 0.41 -4.65 -8.60
CA ASP A 275 0.64 -3.69 -9.66
C ASP A 275 0.56 -4.36 -11.03
N MET A 276 -0.48 -4.02 -11.77
CA MET A 276 -0.74 -4.50 -13.12
C MET A 276 -0.16 -3.57 -14.20
N ASN A 277 0.46 -2.45 -13.82
CA ASN A 277 1.04 -1.51 -14.77
C ASN A 277 2.39 -2.03 -15.24
N ASP A 278 2.57 -2.16 -16.55
CA ASP A 278 3.82 -2.55 -17.20
C ASP A 278 3.92 -1.74 -18.49
N SER A 279 4.48 -0.53 -18.38
CA SER A 279 4.42 0.50 -19.41
C SER A 279 5.31 0.20 -20.61
N ASP A 280 6.36 -0.62 -20.46
CA ASP A 280 7.27 -1.01 -21.54
C ASP A 280 7.20 -2.50 -21.94
N ALA A 281 6.35 -3.27 -21.27
CA ALA A 281 6.04 -4.67 -21.54
C ALA A 281 7.23 -5.61 -21.36
N ASP A 282 8.12 -5.32 -20.41
CA ASP A 282 9.28 -6.16 -20.08
C ASP A 282 8.97 -7.25 -19.02
N GLY A 283 7.77 -7.24 -18.44
CA GLY A 283 7.32 -8.17 -17.40
C GLY A 283 7.68 -7.75 -15.98
N VAL A 284 8.14 -6.51 -15.78
CA VAL A 284 8.35 -5.88 -14.47
C VAL A 284 7.27 -4.83 -14.24
N PRO A 285 6.48 -4.92 -13.14
CA PRO A 285 5.54 -3.88 -12.83
C PRO A 285 6.23 -2.55 -12.58
N ASP A 286 5.62 -1.50 -13.11
CA ASP A 286 6.12 -0.13 -13.06
C ASP A 286 6.41 0.36 -11.62
N PHE A 287 5.78 -0.25 -10.60
CA PHE A 287 6.08 -0.02 -9.19
C PHE A 287 7.58 -0.15 -8.89
N SER A 288 8.23 -1.24 -9.32
CA SER A 288 9.67 -1.43 -9.08
C SER A 288 10.53 -1.20 -10.32
N ASP A 289 9.93 -1.09 -11.50
CA ASP A 289 10.66 -0.90 -12.73
C ASP A 289 11.37 0.47 -12.80
N ASP A 290 12.41 0.53 -13.62
CA ASP A 290 13.04 1.79 -13.97
C ASP A 290 12.01 2.66 -14.70
N PRO A 291 11.88 3.94 -14.33
CA PRO A 291 10.88 4.78 -14.95
C PRO A 291 11.07 4.86 -16.47
N VAL A 292 10.04 4.47 -17.22
CA VAL A 292 10.06 4.51 -18.68
C VAL A 292 10.27 5.94 -19.14
N ILE A 293 11.45 6.23 -19.68
CA ILE A 293 11.71 7.50 -20.36
C ILE A 293 11.04 7.41 -21.73
N LEU A 294 9.74 7.75 -21.78
CA LEU A 294 9.04 7.81 -23.05
C LEU A 294 9.80 8.75 -24.00
N PRO A 295 10.11 8.31 -25.23
CA PRO A 295 10.68 9.19 -26.22
C PRO A 295 9.73 10.37 -26.44
N PRO A 296 10.25 11.59 -26.64
CA PRO A 296 9.39 12.76 -26.81
C PRO A 296 8.37 12.51 -27.91
N ARG A 297 7.11 12.85 -27.63
CA ARG A 297 6.02 12.69 -28.60
C ARG A 297 6.43 13.36 -29.90
N ARG A 298 6.31 12.63 -31.01
CA ARG A 298 6.69 13.16 -32.33
C ARG A 298 5.93 14.48 -32.56
N PRO A 299 6.63 15.60 -32.84
CA PRO A 299 5.97 16.88 -33.04
C PRO A 299 4.98 16.82 -34.20
N VAL A 300 3.76 17.31 -33.95
CA VAL A 300 2.72 17.48 -34.98
C VAL A 300 2.74 18.93 -35.42
N LEU A 301 2.81 19.17 -36.74
CA LEU A 301 2.93 20.50 -37.29
C LEU A 301 1.72 20.83 -38.16
N GLN A 302 1.14 21.99 -37.91
CA GLN A 302 0.20 22.63 -38.82
C GLN A 302 0.71 24.02 -39.17
N LEU A 303 0.68 24.35 -40.46
CA LEU A 303 1.11 25.64 -40.96
C LEU A 303 -0.07 26.36 -41.58
N ALA A 304 -0.36 27.54 -41.08
CA ALA A 304 -1.36 28.44 -41.64
C ALA A 304 -0.71 29.75 -42.11
N LYS A 305 -1.29 30.36 -43.15
CA LYS A 305 -0.86 31.68 -43.61
C LYS A 305 -1.71 32.76 -42.91
N GLY A 306 -1.06 33.65 -42.18
CA GLY A 306 -1.66 34.87 -41.65
C GLY A 306 -1.62 36.02 -42.66
N MET A 307 -2.05 37.22 -42.24
CA MET A 307 -2.02 38.41 -43.10
C MET A 307 -0.60 38.87 -43.44
N THR A 308 0.32 38.78 -42.47
CA THR A 308 1.70 39.31 -42.59
C THR A 308 2.78 38.28 -42.21
N ASN A 309 2.38 37.09 -41.77
CA ASN A 309 3.25 36.06 -41.22
C ASN A 309 2.73 34.65 -41.55
N LEU A 310 3.54 33.65 -41.24
CA LEU A 310 3.10 32.26 -41.15
C LEU A 310 2.88 31.91 -39.67
N LEU A 311 1.85 31.12 -39.40
CA LEU A 311 1.52 30.61 -38.08
C LEU A 311 1.86 29.12 -38.07
N LEU A 312 2.97 28.76 -37.42
CA LEU A 312 3.33 27.36 -37.21
C LEU A 312 2.79 26.92 -35.85
N GLN A 313 1.80 26.04 -35.87
CA GLN A 313 1.25 25.40 -34.70
C GLN A 313 2.00 24.08 -34.46
N ILE A 314 2.59 23.96 -33.27
CA ILE A 314 3.42 22.84 -32.86
C ILE A 314 2.69 22.11 -31.74
N GLY A 315 2.26 20.90 -32.00
CA GLY A 315 1.79 19.98 -30.97
C GLY A 315 2.92 19.08 -30.47
N GLY A 316 3.11 18.97 -29.17
CA GLY A 316 4.16 18.15 -28.53
C GLY A 316 4.05 18.13 -27.01
N ASP A 317 5.05 17.56 -26.35
CA ASP A 317 5.08 17.51 -24.88
C ASP A 317 5.42 18.89 -24.29
N VAL A 318 4.56 19.39 -23.42
CA VAL A 318 4.77 20.65 -22.67
C VAL A 318 5.99 20.49 -21.76
N GLY A 319 6.81 21.54 -21.66
CA GLY A 319 8.04 21.55 -20.85
C GLY A 319 9.29 21.02 -21.58
N ARG A 320 9.14 20.42 -22.77
CA ARG A 320 10.29 19.95 -23.56
C ARG A 320 10.83 20.97 -24.56
N LEU A 321 12.14 20.89 -24.80
CA LEU A 321 12.83 21.74 -25.78
C LEU A 321 12.50 21.26 -27.20
N HIS A 322 12.01 22.19 -28.01
CA HIS A 322 11.72 22.00 -29.43
C HIS A 322 12.60 22.93 -30.26
N GLN A 323 13.20 22.39 -31.32
CA GLN A 323 13.93 23.16 -32.31
C GLN A 323 13.16 23.19 -33.62
N ILE A 324 12.78 24.39 -34.04
CA ILE A 324 12.29 24.67 -35.40
C ILE A 324 13.51 24.75 -36.30
N LEU A 325 13.60 23.80 -37.21
CA LEU A 325 14.66 23.71 -38.21
C LEU A 325 14.11 24.17 -39.56
N GLU A 326 14.92 24.83 -40.36
CA GLU A 326 14.56 25.30 -41.70
C GLU A 326 15.55 24.85 -42.78
N ALA A 327 15.06 24.75 -44.02
CA ALA A 327 15.86 24.47 -45.21
C ALA A 327 15.26 25.11 -46.48
N THR A 328 16.07 25.29 -47.52
CA THR A 328 15.63 25.75 -48.85
C THR A 328 15.11 24.61 -49.74
N SER A 329 15.33 23.37 -49.35
CA SER A 329 14.90 22.17 -50.07
C SER A 329 14.49 21.10 -49.07
N ILE A 330 13.41 20.36 -49.36
CA ILE A 330 12.96 19.25 -48.53
C ILE A 330 13.99 18.11 -48.46
N ASN A 331 14.79 17.97 -49.53
CA ASN A 331 15.85 16.96 -49.63
C ASN A 331 17.21 17.46 -49.09
N ALA A 332 17.23 18.63 -48.44
CA ALA A 332 18.47 19.14 -47.86
C ALA A 332 18.98 18.18 -46.77
N THR A 333 20.26 17.82 -46.85
CA THR A 333 20.94 17.01 -45.83
C THR A 333 21.22 17.82 -44.57
N VAL A 334 21.38 19.13 -44.71
CA VAL A 334 21.61 20.07 -43.60
C VAL A 334 20.39 20.94 -43.40
N TRP A 335 19.84 20.91 -42.18
CA TRP A 335 18.78 21.81 -41.74
C TRP A 335 19.33 22.71 -40.64
N THR A 336 19.07 24.00 -40.74
CA THR A 336 19.59 24.98 -39.77
C THR A 336 18.54 25.29 -38.73
N THR A 337 18.95 25.43 -37.47
CA THR A 337 18.04 25.86 -36.41
C THR A 337 17.63 27.31 -36.64
N ASN A 338 16.35 27.53 -36.94
CA ASN A 338 15.74 28.85 -37.01
C ASN A 338 15.46 29.39 -35.60
N ARG A 339 14.85 28.53 -34.75
CA ARG A 339 14.43 28.90 -33.41
C ARG A 339 14.40 27.69 -32.47
N SER A 340 14.74 27.92 -31.21
CA SER A 340 14.52 26.97 -30.11
C SER A 340 13.43 27.52 -29.19
N LEU A 341 12.53 26.66 -28.70
CA LEU A 341 11.54 27.04 -27.70
C LEU A 341 11.22 25.85 -26.78
N VAL A 342 10.82 26.15 -25.54
CA VAL A 342 10.17 25.16 -24.67
C VAL A 342 8.67 25.31 -24.86
N LEU A 343 7.95 24.21 -25.10
CA LEU A 343 6.50 24.28 -25.23
C LEU A 343 5.89 24.64 -23.86
N THR A 344 5.02 25.64 -23.82
CA THR A 344 4.29 26.05 -22.60
C THR A 344 2.83 25.60 -22.61
N ASN A 345 2.35 25.12 -23.76
CA ASN A 345 1.00 24.61 -23.96
C ASN A 345 0.98 23.69 -25.20
N ASP A 346 0.00 22.81 -25.30
CA ASP A 346 -0.15 21.88 -26.43
C ASP A 346 -1.54 22.03 -27.05
N PRO A 347 -1.67 22.52 -28.30
CA PRO A 347 -0.60 22.97 -29.19
C PRO A 347 -0.17 24.44 -28.95
N GLN A 348 1.11 24.77 -29.20
CA GLN A 348 1.63 26.13 -29.15
C GLN A 348 1.80 26.74 -30.55
N THR A 349 1.38 27.99 -30.72
CA THR A 349 1.54 28.72 -31.99
C THR A 349 2.77 29.61 -31.95
N VAL A 350 3.60 29.50 -33.00
CA VAL A 350 4.80 30.31 -33.21
C VAL A 350 4.65 31.09 -34.52
N SER A 351 4.88 32.40 -34.45
CA SER A 351 4.92 33.27 -35.63
C SER A 351 6.26 33.12 -36.37
N LEU A 352 6.19 32.88 -37.68
CA LEU A 352 7.33 32.82 -38.59
C LEU A 352 7.19 33.90 -39.68
N PRO A 353 8.29 34.50 -40.17
CA PRO A 353 8.22 35.44 -41.28
C PRO A 353 7.77 34.76 -42.58
N ILE A 354 7.10 35.49 -43.47
CA ILE A 354 6.85 35.02 -44.84
C ILE A 354 8.18 35.03 -45.59
N PRO A 355 8.68 33.88 -46.07
CA PRO A 355 9.99 33.84 -46.71
C PRO A 355 9.94 34.39 -48.14
N PRO A 356 11.01 35.02 -48.63
CA PRO A 356 11.08 35.56 -50.00
C PRO A 356 11.24 34.46 -51.07
N SER A 357 11.51 33.23 -50.67
CA SER A 357 11.65 32.04 -51.52
C SER A 357 11.08 30.82 -50.79
N PRO A 358 10.79 29.70 -51.47
CA PRO A 358 10.31 28.49 -50.82
C PRO A 358 11.22 28.05 -49.67
N ARG A 359 10.62 27.82 -48.50
CA ARG A 359 11.27 27.29 -47.29
C ARG A 359 10.47 26.12 -46.76
N PHE A 360 11.20 25.18 -46.18
CA PHE A 360 10.64 24.01 -45.51
C PHE A 360 10.99 24.09 -44.04
N TRP A 361 10.07 23.66 -43.19
CA TRP A 361 10.27 23.59 -41.74
C TRP A 361 10.04 22.17 -41.24
N ARG A 362 10.81 21.78 -40.23
CA ARG A 362 10.56 20.59 -39.42
C ARG A 362 10.85 20.92 -37.97
N VAL A 363 10.28 20.16 -37.05
CA VAL A 363 10.53 20.33 -35.62
C VAL A 363 11.15 19.06 -35.07
N ARG A 364 12.20 19.25 -34.27
CA ARG A 364 12.83 18.19 -33.47
C ARG A 364 12.57 18.47 -31.99
N ALA A 365 12.04 17.49 -31.28
CA ALA A 365 11.90 17.51 -29.83
C ALA A 365 13.11 16.83 -29.17
N PHE A 366 13.41 17.22 -27.94
CA PHE A 366 14.44 16.66 -27.07
C PHE A 366 13.84 16.34 -25.70
#